data_AF-A0A0E4GBW4-F1
#
_entry.id   AF-A0A0E4GBW4-F1
#
_cell.length_a   1.000
_cell.length_b   1.000
_cell.length_c   1.000
_cell.angle_alpha   90.00
_cell.angle_beta   90.00
_cell.angle_gamma   90.00
#
_symmetry.space_group_name_H-M   'P 1'
#
loop_
_entity.id
_entity.type
_entity.pdbx_description
1 polymer ?
#
loop_
_entity_poly.entity_id
_entity_poly.type
_entity_poly.pdbx_seq_one_letter_code
_entity_poly.pdbx_strand_id
1 'polypeptide(L)'
;MAYAQGLRVNDAASYSLFYKLYADLLFKDYNALLPQFCYGRDDFYDFLLQNPQLVKDLSEDGLPIEIFPDYLRDYLYSTYGEVVYLPHINSWSNFFAGDNNDLDLPTPREKDPVYKYEEANPYKEPGLKQHFERIGRYSFVSRIQSYRYLRGSKSNVDKIEVLTPDCLGGIFTNKEKSIYYYIFLTEANYPKAKNACRILNASIYGK
;
A
#
# COMPACT_ATOMS: atom_id res chain seq x y z
N MET A 1 0.61 -10.92 -15.68
CA MET A 1 1.02 -10.78 -14.26
C MET A 1 1.64 -12.03 -13.65
N ALA A 2 1.05 -13.23 -13.80
CA ALA A 2 1.67 -14.47 -13.29
C ALA A 2 3.09 -14.72 -13.84
N TYR A 3 3.31 -14.46 -15.13
CA TYR A 3 4.64 -14.51 -15.75
C TYR A 3 5.65 -13.57 -15.07
N ALA A 4 5.30 -12.29 -14.90
CA ALA A 4 6.16 -11.31 -14.26
C ALA A 4 6.46 -11.67 -12.79
N GLN A 5 5.48 -12.23 -12.07
CA GLN A 5 5.68 -12.74 -10.72
C GLN A 5 6.63 -13.95 -10.69
N GLY A 6 6.50 -14.87 -11.66
CA GLY A 6 7.41 -15.99 -11.82
C GLY A 6 8.84 -15.54 -12.12
N LEU A 7 9.02 -14.54 -13.00
CA LEU A 7 10.33 -13.93 -13.25
C LEU A 7 10.90 -13.31 -11.98
N ARG A 8 10.12 -12.52 -11.24
CA ARG A 8 10.60 -11.84 -10.03
C ARG A 8 11.14 -12.80 -8.96
N VAL A 9 10.54 -13.99 -8.84
CA VAL A 9 10.95 -14.99 -7.84
C VAL A 9 12.12 -15.83 -8.32
N ASN A 10 12.17 -16.19 -9.61
CA ASN A 10 13.11 -17.20 -10.11
C ASN A 10 14.28 -16.62 -10.91
N ASP A 11 14.17 -15.41 -11.44
CA ASP A 11 15.19 -14.75 -12.27
C ASP A 11 15.11 -13.22 -12.16
N ALA A 12 15.82 -12.70 -11.16
CA ALA A 12 15.86 -11.27 -10.87
C ALA A 12 16.42 -10.42 -12.03
N ALA A 13 17.36 -10.95 -12.82
CA ALA A 13 17.96 -10.24 -13.94
C ALA A 13 16.94 -10.05 -15.09
N SER A 14 16.27 -11.14 -15.47
CA SER A 14 15.19 -11.09 -16.46
C SER A 14 14.02 -10.24 -15.98
N TYR A 15 13.68 -10.28 -14.69
CA TYR A 15 12.65 -9.43 -14.13
C TYR A 15 13.01 -7.94 -14.19
N SER A 16 14.26 -7.57 -13.87
CA SER A 16 14.72 -6.18 -13.95
C SER A 16 14.59 -5.62 -15.36
N LEU A 17 14.95 -6.41 -16.39
CA LEU A 17 14.78 -6.01 -17.78
C LEU A 17 13.30 -5.88 -18.15
N PHE A 18 12.47 -6.87 -17.79
CA PHE A 18 11.02 -6.82 -18.02
C PHE A 18 10.38 -5.59 -17.35
N TYR A 19 10.77 -5.29 -16.11
CA TYR A 19 10.31 -4.11 -15.37
C TYR A 19 10.64 -2.82 -16.12
N LYS A 20 11.91 -2.62 -16.51
CA LYS A 20 12.35 -1.42 -17.23
C LYS A 20 11.61 -1.19 -18.55
N LEU A 21 11.25 -2.27 -19.25
CA LEU A 21 10.59 -2.18 -20.54
C LEU A 21 9.08 -1.94 -20.43
N TYR A 22 8.42 -2.53 -19.43
CA TYR A 22 6.96 -2.63 -19.41
C TYR A 22 6.27 -1.96 -18.22
N ALA A 23 6.96 -1.62 -17.13
CA ALA A 23 6.32 -1.09 -15.92
C ALA A 23 5.51 0.19 -16.21
N ASP A 24 6.13 1.17 -16.88
CA ASP A 24 5.48 2.44 -17.21
C ASP A 24 4.31 2.27 -18.17
N LEU A 25 4.45 1.40 -19.17
CA LEU A 25 3.40 1.10 -20.15
C LEU A 25 2.21 0.45 -19.45
N LEU A 26 2.46 -0.55 -18.61
CA LEU A 26 1.42 -1.24 -17.86
C LEU A 26 0.69 -0.30 -16.90
N PHE A 27 1.40 0.60 -16.23
CA PHE A 27 0.79 1.60 -15.36
C PHE A 27 -0.06 2.59 -16.16
N LYS A 28 0.49 3.21 -17.20
CA LYS A 28 -0.22 4.21 -18.02
C LYS A 28 -1.43 3.63 -18.72
N ASP A 29 -1.31 2.42 -19.26
CA ASP A 29 -2.34 1.86 -20.12
C ASP A 29 -3.40 1.03 -19.40
N TYR A 30 -3.01 0.41 -18.29
CA TYR A 30 -3.86 -0.57 -17.60
C TYR A 30 -4.00 -0.30 -16.10
N ASN A 31 -3.48 0.82 -15.61
CA ASN A 31 -3.35 1.13 -14.18
C ASN A 31 -2.71 -0.04 -13.40
N ALA A 32 -1.83 -0.77 -14.08
CA ALA A 32 -1.28 -2.02 -13.60
C ALA A 32 0.15 -1.78 -13.07
N LEU A 33 0.25 -1.49 -11.78
CA LEU A 33 1.51 -1.28 -11.09
C LEU A 33 2.33 -2.57 -11.04
N LEU A 34 3.42 -2.61 -11.79
CA LEU A 34 4.43 -3.64 -11.64
C LEU A 34 5.40 -3.21 -10.53
N PRO A 35 5.62 -3.99 -9.46
CA PRO A 35 6.54 -3.62 -8.39
C PRO A 35 7.99 -4.00 -8.75
N GLN A 36 8.95 -3.08 -8.61
CA GLN A 36 10.36 -3.38 -8.93
C GLN A 36 10.97 -4.46 -8.01
N PHE A 37 10.53 -4.49 -6.76
CA PHE A 37 11.05 -5.37 -5.72
C PHE A 37 9.94 -6.31 -5.21
N CYS A 38 10.30 -7.36 -4.47
CA CYS A 38 9.34 -8.23 -3.79
C CYS A 38 8.59 -7.49 -2.66
N TYR A 39 9.34 -6.65 -1.95
CA TYR A 39 8.87 -5.75 -0.90
C TYR A 39 9.29 -4.33 -1.27
N GLY A 40 8.43 -3.36 -1.01
CA GLY A 40 8.69 -1.99 -1.41
C GLY A 40 8.21 -0.98 -0.40
N ARG A 41 7.83 0.18 -0.90
CA ARG A 41 7.39 1.32 -0.11
C ARG A 41 6.29 0.97 0.89
N ASP A 42 5.25 0.27 0.43
CA ASP A 42 4.09 -0.02 1.29
C ASP A 42 4.47 -1.00 2.44
N ASP A 43 5.40 -1.94 2.21
CA ASP A 43 5.94 -2.84 3.25
C ASP A 43 6.88 -2.10 4.22
N PHE A 44 7.72 -1.19 3.71
CA PHE A 44 8.57 -0.32 4.53
C PHE A 44 7.73 0.58 5.45
N TYR A 45 6.64 1.12 4.92
CA TYR A 45 5.73 1.98 5.67
C TYR A 45 5.00 1.21 6.77
N ASP A 46 4.51 0.01 6.48
CA ASP A 46 3.94 -0.86 7.50
C ASP A 46 4.98 -1.18 8.60
N PHE A 47 6.23 -1.47 8.23
CA PHE A 47 7.31 -1.71 9.19
C PHE A 47 7.54 -0.52 10.12
N LEU A 48 7.55 0.72 9.60
CA LEU A 48 7.71 1.93 10.43
C LEU A 48 6.53 2.14 11.38
N LEU A 49 5.30 1.83 10.95
CA LEU A 49 4.12 1.89 11.83
C LEU A 49 4.20 0.90 12.99
N GLN A 50 4.75 -0.28 12.74
CA GLN A 50 4.96 -1.30 13.76
C GLN A 50 6.14 -0.97 14.70
N ASN A 51 7.04 -0.06 14.30
CA ASN A 51 8.22 0.33 15.06
C ASN A 51 8.33 1.86 15.22
N PRO A 52 7.40 2.52 15.94
CA PRO A 52 7.36 3.99 16.02
C PRO A 52 8.62 4.65 16.58
N GLN A 53 9.42 3.94 17.37
CA GLN A 53 10.67 4.50 17.91
C GLN A 53 11.70 4.76 16.82
N LEU A 54 11.79 3.87 15.81
CA LEU A 54 12.71 4.05 14.69
C LEU A 54 12.40 5.32 13.89
N VAL A 55 11.15 5.78 13.93
CA VAL A 55 10.75 7.00 13.24
C VAL A 55 11.32 8.25 13.90
N LYS A 56 11.46 8.24 15.22
CA LYS A 56 12.14 9.32 15.95
C LYS A 56 13.62 9.34 15.61
N ASP A 57 14.26 8.17 15.61
CA ASP A 57 15.68 8.04 15.29
C ASP A 57 15.98 8.46 13.83
N LEU A 58 15.06 8.17 12.90
CA LEU A 58 15.12 8.64 11.50
C LEU A 58 15.08 10.17 11.37
N SER A 59 14.49 10.87 12.34
CA SER A 59 14.32 12.33 12.32
C SER A 59 15.56 13.10 12.77
N GLU A 60 16.37 12.48 13.63
CA GLU A 60 17.54 13.12 14.25
C GLU A 60 18.80 12.91 13.41
N ASP A 61 19.19 11.66 13.16
CA ASP A 61 20.50 11.32 12.56
C ASP A 61 20.41 10.47 11.28
N GLY A 62 19.21 9.97 10.96
CA GLY A 62 19.01 8.96 9.92
C GLY A 62 19.45 7.57 10.38
N LEU A 63 18.94 6.53 9.72
CA LEU A 63 19.21 5.14 10.10
C LEU A 63 19.94 4.39 8.98
N PRO A 64 21.05 3.69 9.29
CA PRO A 64 21.69 2.79 8.35
C PRO A 64 20.76 1.64 7.95
N ILE A 65 20.83 1.21 6.68
CA ILE A 65 19.89 0.20 6.14
C ILE A 65 20.00 -1.17 6.85
N GLU A 66 21.12 -1.45 7.51
CA GLU A 66 21.39 -2.69 8.24
C GLU A 66 20.43 -2.90 9.42
N ILE A 67 19.89 -1.82 9.99
CA ILE A 67 18.89 -1.88 11.09
C ILE A 67 17.55 -2.43 10.59
N PHE A 68 17.25 -2.26 9.31
CA PHE A 68 16.00 -2.74 8.72
C PHE A 68 16.08 -4.23 8.39
N PRO A 69 14.92 -4.93 8.40
CA PRO A 69 14.85 -6.33 8.02
C PRO A 69 15.44 -6.59 6.63
N ASP A 70 16.12 -7.74 6.49
CA ASP A 70 16.79 -8.16 5.25
C ASP A 70 15.89 -8.02 4.01
N TYR A 71 14.61 -8.36 4.14
CA TYR A 71 13.64 -8.34 3.04
C TYR A 71 13.36 -6.93 2.48
N LEU A 72 13.67 -5.85 3.21
CA LEU A 72 13.53 -4.47 2.76
C LEU A 72 14.83 -3.89 2.19
N ARG A 73 15.99 -4.50 2.47
CA ARG A 73 17.29 -3.87 2.20
C ARG A 73 17.52 -3.55 0.74
N ASP A 74 17.14 -4.44 -0.18
CA ASP A 74 17.29 -4.19 -1.63
C ASP A 74 16.50 -2.95 -2.08
N TYR A 75 15.27 -2.82 -1.59
CA TYR A 75 14.42 -1.67 -1.86
C TYR A 75 15.00 -0.40 -1.25
N LEU A 76 15.41 -0.45 0.02
CA LEU A 76 15.94 0.72 0.74
C LEU A 76 17.26 1.19 0.12
N TYR A 77 18.20 0.29 -0.15
CA TYR A 77 19.47 0.62 -0.78
C TYR A 77 19.25 1.26 -2.16
N SER A 78 18.38 0.66 -2.98
CA SER A 78 18.09 1.21 -4.31
C SER A 78 17.36 2.55 -4.28
N THR A 79 16.62 2.87 -3.21
CA THR A 79 15.78 4.07 -3.13
C THR A 79 16.45 5.22 -2.39
N TYR A 80 17.19 4.90 -1.32
CA TYR A 80 17.73 5.87 -0.37
C TYR A 80 19.25 5.77 -0.20
N GLY A 81 19.89 4.69 -0.66
CA GLY A 81 21.32 4.41 -0.43
C GLY A 81 21.57 3.70 0.90
N GLU A 82 22.73 3.93 1.50
CA GLU A 82 23.16 3.24 2.74
C GLU A 82 22.47 3.77 4.00
N VAL A 83 21.91 4.98 3.95
CA VAL A 83 21.27 5.63 5.10
C VAL A 83 19.92 6.21 4.69
N VAL A 84 18.90 5.95 5.50
CA VAL A 84 17.54 6.46 5.32
C VAL A 84 17.32 7.66 6.23
N TYR A 85 16.79 8.76 5.68
CA TYR A 85 16.46 9.98 6.42
C TYR A 85 14.97 10.28 6.36
N LEU A 86 14.38 10.76 7.46
CA LEU A 86 12.94 11.09 7.51
C LEU A 86 12.47 12.08 6.41
N PRO A 87 13.23 13.14 6.03
CA PRO A 87 12.85 14.03 4.93
C PRO A 87 12.68 13.33 3.58
N HIS A 88 13.31 12.17 3.38
CA HIS A 88 13.16 11.40 2.14
C HIS A 88 11.82 10.63 2.10
N ILE A 89 11.10 10.58 3.23
CA ILE A 89 9.79 9.96 3.42
C ILE A 89 8.70 11.05 3.42
N ASN A 90 8.79 11.98 2.46
CA ASN A 90 8.09 13.27 2.39
C ASN A 90 6.56 13.24 2.61
N SER A 91 5.88 12.12 2.37
CA SER A 91 4.42 12.01 2.56
C SER A 91 4.01 11.67 4.00
N TRP A 92 4.95 11.32 4.88
CA TRP A 92 4.66 10.81 6.23
C TRP A 92 5.23 11.62 7.38
N SER A 93 6.13 12.57 7.10
CA SER A 93 6.69 13.47 8.11
C SER A 93 5.60 14.13 8.95
N ASN A 94 4.48 14.55 8.35
CA ASN A 94 3.35 15.15 9.05
C ASN A 94 2.56 14.18 9.96
N PHE A 95 2.60 12.86 9.73
CA PHE A 95 1.95 11.90 10.64
C PHE A 95 2.77 11.65 11.90
N PHE A 96 4.09 11.73 11.76
CA PHE A 96 5.02 11.44 12.83
C PHE A 96 5.50 12.69 13.58
N ALA A 97 5.44 13.87 12.95
CA ALA A 97 5.84 15.15 13.55
C ALA A 97 4.73 15.83 14.38
N GLY A 98 3.53 15.23 14.49
CA GLY A 98 2.45 15.78 15.31
C GLY A 98 2.70 15.54 16.80
N ASP A 99 2.59 16.61 17.62
CA ASP A 99 2.72 16.62 19.09
C ASP A 99 1.78 15.67 19.87
N ASN A 100 0.89 14.94 19.19
CA ASN A 100 0.01 13.95 19.80
C ASN A 100 0.35 12.55 19.27
N ASN A 101 1.09 11.80 20.09
CA ASN A 101 1.49 10.40 19.97
C ASN A 101 0.31 9.39 19.94
N ASP A 102 -0.82 9.73 19.33
CA ASP A 102 -2.00 8.87 19.25
C ASP A 102 -2.21 8.35 17.82
N LEU A 103 -1.12 7.89 17.19
CA LEU A 103 -1.16 6.97 16.05
C LEU A 103 -1.54 5.56 16.54
N ASP A 104 -2.61 5.48 17.33
CA ASP A 104 -3.16 4.20 17.73
C ASP A 104 -3.85 3.60 16.50
N LEU A 105 -3.35 2.44 16.09
CA LEU A 105 -3.80 1.71 14.91
C LEU A 105 -4.50 0.43 15.32
N PRO A 106 -5.35 -0.11 14.42
CA PRO A 106 -5.93 -1.42 14.64
C PRO A 106 -4.80 -2.44 14.85
N THR A 107 -5.02 -3.40 15.74
CA THR A 107 -4.03 -4.45 16.02
C THR A 107 -3.54 -5.16 14.75
N PRO A 108 -2.27 -5.58 14.67
CA PRO A 108 -1.78 -6.34 13.53
C PRO A 108 -2.56 -7.65 13.34
N ARG A 109 -2.85 -8.02 12.10
CA ARG A 109 -3.48 -9.30 11.76
C ARG A 109 -2.54 -10.47 12.03
N GLU A 110 -3.11 -11.61 12.41
CA GLU A 110 -2.35 -12.86 12.57
C GLU A 110 -2.23 -13.68 11.28
N LYS A 111 -3.07 -13.40 10.27
CA LYS A 111 -3.19 -14.17 9.03
C LYS A 111 -3.09 -13.27 7.82
N ASP A 112 -2.77 -13.85 6.67
CA ASP A 112 -2.77 -13.13 5.39
C ASP A 112 -4.14 -12.48 5.09
N PRO A 113 -4.14 -11.31 4.44
CA PRO A 113 -5.36 -10.60 4.14
C PRO A 113 -6.20 -11.38 3.12
N VAL A 114 -7.51 -11.41 3.33
CA VAL A 114 -8.43 -12.08 2.41
C VAL A 114 -8.88 -11.12 1.31
N TYR A 115 -8.75 -11.54 0.05
CA TYR A 115 -9.23 -10.76 -1.10
C TYR A 115 -10.50 -11.40 -1.70
N LYS A 116 -11.61 -10.66 -1.67
CA LYS A 116 -12.87 -11.06 -2.30
C LYS A 116 -13.18 -10.19 -3.50
N TYR A 117 -13.48 -10.83 -4.62
CA TYR A 117 -13.89 -10.17 -5.85
C TYR A 117 -15.31 -10.62 -6.19
N GLU A 118 -16.18 -9.72 -6.67
CA GLU A 118 -17.53 -10.11 -7.12
C GLU A 118 -17.45 -11.13 -8.27
N GLU A 119 -18.34 -12.14 -8.25
CA GLU A 119 -18.38 -13.23 -9.23
C GLU A 119 -18.69 -12.73 -10.65
N ALA A 120 -19.46 -11.64 -10.78
CA ALA A 120 -19.78 -11.00 -12.06
C ALA A 120 -18.60 -10.19 -12.65
N ASN A 121 -17.36 -10.45 -12.23
CA ASN A 121 -16.15 -9.78 -12.67
C ASN A 121 -15.24 -10.80 -13.41
N PRO A 122 -15.62 -11.26 -14.63
CA PRO A 122 -15.05 -12.46 -15.23
C PRO A 122 -13.59 -12.28 -15.68
N TYR A 123 -13.10 -11.03 -15.68
CA TYR A 123 -11.72 -10.66 -16.05
C TYR A 123 -11.19 -9.50 -15.19
N LYS A 124 -11.41 -9.56 -13.86
CA LYS A 124 -10.92 -8.64 -12.80
C LYS A 124 -10.28 -7.36 -13.35
N GLU A 125 -11.06 -6.29 -13.34
CA GLU A 125 -10.68 -4.93 -13.77
C GLU A 125 -9.17 -4.66 -13.67
N PRO A 126 -8.49 -4.32 -14.79
CA PRO A 126 -7.04 -4.15 -14.80
C PRO A 126 -6.56 -3.22 -13.68
N GLY A 127 -5.51 -3.63 -12.99
CA GLY A 127 -4.95 -2.92 -11.84
C GLY A 127 -5.63 -3.20 -10.49
N LEU A 128 -6.89 -3.65 -10.46
CA LEU A 128 -7.65 -3.83 -9.20
C LEU A 128 -6.98 -4.81 -8.24
N LYS A 129 -6.49 -5.94 -8.77
CA LYS A 129 -5.79 -6.94 -7.96
C LYS A 129 -4.57 -6.33 -7.26
N GLN A 130 -3.75 -5.59 -8.01
CA GLN A 130 -2.54 -4.96 -7.47
C GLN A 130 -2.88 -3.86 -6.46
N HIS A 131 -3.93 -3.08 -6.74
CA HIS A 131 -4.45 -2.09 -5.80
C HIS A 131 -4.85 -2.73 -4.46
N PHE A 132 -5.57 -3.85 -4.50
CA PHE A 132 -5.92 -4.61 -3.30
C PHE A 132 -4.68 -5.19 -2.61
N GLU A 133 -3.73 -5.74 -3.36
CA GLU A 133 -2.48 -6.28 -2.80
C GLU A 133 -1.67 -5.20 -2.07
N ARG A 134 -1.66 -3.96 -2.58
CA ARG A 134 -1.02 -2.81 -1.91
C ARG A 134 -1.71 -2.45 -0.61
N ILE A 135 -3.04 -2.31 -0.61
CA ILE A 135 -3.80 -2.07 0.63
C ILE A 135 -3.59 -3.21 1.63
N GLY A 136 -3.52 -4.46 1.15
CA GLY A 136 -3.31 -5.62 2.00
C GLY A 136 -1.91 -5.70 2.62
N ARG A 137 -0.94 -4.87 2.21
CA ARG A 137 0.38 -4.83 2.85
C ARG A 137 0.31 -4.31 4.28
N TYR A 138 -0.64 -3.44 4.58
CA TYR A 138 -0.83 -2.89 5.92
C TYR A 138 -1.37 -3.95 6.87
N SER A 139 -0.58 -4.28 7.89
CA SER A 139 -0.82 -5.30 8.92
C SER A 139 -2.20 -5.20 9.59
N PHE A 140 -2.76 -4.00 9.73
CA PHE A 140 -4.09 -3.77 10.30
C PHE A 140 -5.27 -4.08 9.36
N VAL A 141 -5.02 -4.46 8.11
CA VAL A 141 -6.04 -4.82 7.10
C VAL A 141 -6.27 -6.32 7.10
N SER A 142 -7.49 -6.75 7.42
CA SER A 142 -7.88 -8.17 7.52
C SER A 142 -8.48 -8.72 6.23
N ARG A 143 -9.28 -7.92 5.51
CA ARG A 143 -9.95 -8.33 4.28
C ARG A 143 -10.22 -7.14 3.37
N ILE A 144 -10.15 -7.35 2.07
CA ILE A 144 -10.59 -6.36 1.07
C ILE A 144 -11.60 -7.02 0.14
N GLN A 145 -12.70 -6.33 -0.13
CA GLN A 145 -13.80 -6.86 -0.93
C GLN A 145 -14.32 -5.84 -1.93
N SER A 146 -14.31 -6.18 -3.23
CA SER A 146 -15.04 -5.38 -4.22
C SER A 146 -16.54 -5.55 -4.01
N TYR A 147 -17.31 -4.47 -4.10
CA TYR A 147 -18.76 -4.50 -3.88
C TYR A 147 -19.58 -4.27 -5.13
N ARG A 148 -19.34 -3.19 -5.88
CA ARG A 148 -20.14 -2.88 -7.06
C ARG A 148 -19.44 -1.87 -7.97
N TYR A 149 -19.77 -1.92 -9.25
CA TYR A 149 -19.53 -0.81 -10.16
C TYR A 149 -20.36 0.41 -9.79
N LEU A 150 -19.71 1.57 -9.70
CA LEU A 150 -20.40 2.85 -9.53
C LEU A 150 -21.05 3.21 -10.88
N ARG A 151 -22.38 3.40 -10.88
CA ARG A 151 -23.13 3.85 -12.06
C ARG A 151 -23.08 5.38 -12.13
N GLY A 152 -22.42 5.95 -13.15
CA GLY A 152 -22.31 7.40 -13.33
C GLY A 152 -21.00 7.82 -14.00
N SER A 153 -20.71 9.13 -13.97
CA SER A 153 -19.38 9.66 -14.29
C SER A 153 -18.33 9.03 -13.38
N LYS A 154 -17.15 8.70 -13.93
CA LYS A 154 -16.00 8.23 -13.14
C LYS A 154 -15.75 9.15 -11.94
N SER A 155 -15.33 8.59 -10.82
CA SER A 155 -14.85 9.42 -9.71
C SER A 155 -13.65 10.22 -10.20
N ASN A 156 -13.68 11.54 -10.00
CA ASN A 156 -12.54 12.41 -10.34
C ASN A 156 -11.35 12.22 -9.39
N VAL A 157 -11.58 11.59 -8.22
CA VAL A 157 -10.55 11.36 -7.20
C VAL A 157 -10.80 10.01 -6.53
N ASP A 158 -9.78 9.16 -6.51
CA ASP A 158 -9.78 7.96 -5.67
C ASP A 158 -9.44 8.37 -4.23
N LYS A 159 -10.28 7.94 -3.29
CA LYS A 159 -10.10 8.20 -1.84
C LYS A 159 -10.60 7.00 -1.04
N ILE A 160 -10.11 6.90 0.19
CA ILE A 160 -10.64 6.00 1.22
C ILE A 160 -11.34 6.82 2.29
N GLU A 161 -12.46 6.32 2.81
CA GLU A 161 -13.26 6.96 3.85
C GLU A 161 -13.68 5.96 4.93
N VAL A 162 -13.88 6.44 6.15
CA VAL A 162 -14.36 5.60 7.26
C VAL A 162 -15.86 5.42 7.13
N LEU A 163 -16.33 4.16 7.15
CA LEU A 163 -17.76 3.83 7.11
C LEU A 163 -18.26 3.40 8.49
N THR A 164 -17.54 2.47 9.11
CA THR A 164 -17.84 1.91 10.43
C THR A 164 -16.54 1.79 11.24
N PRO A 165 -16.61 1.50 12.55
CA PRO A 165 -15.42 1.34 13.39
C PRO A 165 -14.42 0.26 12.94
N ASP A 166 -14.84 -0.67 12.07
CA ASP A 166 -14.06 -1.80 11.55
C ASP A 166 -13.99 -1.84 10.01
N CYS A 167 -14.58 -0.86 9.32
CA CYS A 167 -14.69 -0.88 7.86
C CYS A 167 -14.46 0.50 7.24
N LEU A 168 -13.62 0.51 6.21
CA LEU A 168 -13.38 1.65 5.34
C LEU A 168 -13.95 1.38 3.95
N GLY A 169 -14.39 2.42 3.27
CA GLY A 169 -14.84 2.39 1.88
C GLY A 169 -13.80 3.03 0.99
N GLY A 170 -13.58 2.47 -0.19
CA GLY A 170 -12.65 3.02 -1.17
C GLY A 170 -13.20 2.96 -2.58
N ILE A 171 -12.68 3.86 -3.43
CA ILE A 171 -12.95 3.86 -4.86
C ILE A 171 -11.66 3.54 -5.60
N PHE A 172 -11.75 2.62 -6.55
CA PHE A 172 -10.69 2.33 -7.50
C PHE A 172 -11.20 2.71 -8.89
N THR A 173 -10.48 3.60 -9.57
CA THR A 173 -10.83 4.05 -10.91
C THR A 173 -9.75 3.64 -11.92
N ASN A 174 -10.17 3.08 -13.06
CA ASN A 174 -9.30 2.80 -14.20
C ASN A 174 -9.76 3.57 -15.46
N LYS A 175 -9.14 3.26 -16.62
CA LYS A 175 -9.50 3.90 -17.91
C LYS A 175 -10.95 3.68 -18.33
N GLU A 176 -11.68 2.74 -17.75
CA GLU A 176 -13.03 2.38 -18.20
C GLU A 176 -14.10 2.70 -17.15
N LYS A 177 -13.85 2.37 -15.87
CA LYS A 177 -14.86 2.34 -14.81
C LYS A 177 -14.31 2.70 -13.44
N SER A 178 -15.22 2.98 -12.51
CA SER A 178 -14.94 3.09 -11.08
C SER A 178 -15.63 1.95 -10.31
N ILE A 179 -14.92 1.34 -9.38
CA ILE A 179 -15.39 0.25 -8.52
C ILE A 179 -15.36 0.71 -7.08
N TYR A 180 -16.45 0.45 -6.36
CA TYR A 180 -16.48 0.60 -4.92
C TYR A 180 -16.02 -0.68 -4.24
N TYR A 181 -15.20 -0.55 -3.21
CA TYR A 181 -14.70 -1.67 -2.41
C TYR A 181 -14.68 -1.32 -0.92
N TYR A 182 -14.68 -2.37 -0.10
CA TYR A 182 -14.54 -2.30 1.34
C TYR A 182 -13.17 -2.79 1.78
N ILE A 183 -12.62 -2.14 2.81
CA ILE A 183 -11.42 -2.54 3.53
C ILE A 183 -11.86 -2.82 4.97
N PHE A 184 -11.76 -4.08 5.38
CA PHE A 184 -12.05 -4.50 6.74
C PHE A 184 -10.76 -4.44 7.56
N LEU A 185 -10.87 -3.87 8.75
CA LEU A 185 -9.81 -3.76 9.73
C LEU A 185 -9.84 -5.00 10.64
N THR A 186 -8.82 -5.14 11.48
CA THR A 186 -8.67 -6.25 12.44
C THR A 186 -9.53 -6.08 13.68
N GLU A 187 -9.86 -4.84 14.06
CA GLU A 187 -10.69 -4.54 15.20
C GLU A 187 -11.67 -3.40 14.94
N ALA A 188 -12.77 -3.39 15.71
CA ALA A 188 -13.80 -2.37 15.68
C ALA A 188 -13.46 -1.24 16.67
N ASN A 189 -12.82 -0.19 16.18
CA ASN A 189 -12.47 0.99 16.97
C ASN A 189 -12.41 2.24 16.08
N TYR A 190 -13.31 3.20 16.32
CA TYR A 190 -13.50 4.32 15.42
C TYR A 190 -12.32 5.30 15.36
N PRO A 191 -11.70 5.73 16.49
CA PRO A 191 -10.43 6.45 16.46
C PRO A 191 -9.33 5.76 15.63
N LYS A 192 -9.12 4.46 15.86
CA LYS A 192 -8.12 3.68 15.12
C LYS A 192 -8.44 3.56 13.63
N ALA A 193 -9.71 3.39 13.29
CA ALA A 193 -10.17 3.35 11.90
C ALA A 193 -9.92 4.68 11.18
N LYS A 194 -10.10 5.83 11.86
CA LYS A 194 -9.73 7.15 11.31
C LYS A 194 -8.23 7.25 11.04
N ASN A 195 -7.40 6.79 11.97
CA ASN A 195 -5.94 6.78 11.79
C ASN A 195 -5.51 5.89 10.62
N ALA A 196 -6.04 4.66 10.56
CA ALA A 196 -5.81 3.74 9.45
C ALA A 196 -6.24 4.35 8.09
N CYS A 197 -7.43 4.95 8.03
CA CYS A 197 -7.92 5.63 6.83
C CYS A 197 -6.99 6.76 6.38
N ARG A 198 -6.50 7.56 7.33
CA ARG A 198 -5.59 8.68 7.06
C ARG A 198 -4.26 8.20 6.48
N ILE A 199 -3.68 7.16 7.08
CA ILE A 199 -2.44 6.52 6.60
C ILE A 199 -2.61 5.94 5.21
N LEU A 200 -3.68 5.18 4.97
CA LEU A 200 -3.93 4.56 3.67
C LEU A 200 -4.08 5.62 2.58
N ASN A 201 -4.82 6.70 2.84
CA ASN A 201 -4.95 7.78 1.86
C ASN A 201 -3.60 8.43 1.55
N ALA A 202 -2.79 8.76 2.56
CA ALA A 202 -1.50 9.39 2.34
C ALA A 202 -0.50 8.47 1.63
N SER A 203 -0.54 7.17 1.92
CA SER A 203 0.39 6.23 1.33
C SER A 203 0.02 5.86 -0.11
N ILE A 204 -1.27 5.69 -0.36
CA ILE A 204 -1.76 5.19 -1.64
C ILE A 204 -1.98 6.33 -2.62
N TYR A 205 -2.52 7.46 -2.14
CA TYR A 205 -2.95 8.60 -2.96
C TYR A 205 -2.25 9.91 -2.60
N GLY A 206 -1.39 9.94 -1.57
CA GLY A 206 -0.54 11.09 -1.28
C GLY A 206 0.43 11.34 -2.43
N LYS A 207 0.58 12.61 -2.79
CA LYS A 207 1.50 13.07 -3.83
C LYS A 207 2.89 13.29 -3.26
#